data_AF-A0A6J7JNH3-F1
#
_entry.id   AF-A0A6J7JNH3-F1
#
_cell.length_a   1.000
_cell.length_b   1.000
_cell.length_c   1.000
_cell.angle_alpha   90.00
_cell.angle_beta   90.00
_cell.angle_gamma   90.00
#
_symmetry.space_group_name_H-M   'P 1'
#
loop_
_entity.id
_entity.type
_entity.pdbx_description
1 polymer ?
#
loop_
_entity_poly.entity_id
_entity_poly.type
_entity_poly.pdbx_seq_one_letter_code
_entity_poly.pdbx_strand_id
1 'polypeptide(L)'
;MADGEIGEITVTLKAVKTRELPELNDEFAKLASEFDTLTELRADLTERLTRLKSMEQGAQARDLLVQQLLDTLEIPIPEGIVEDEVTAHLEKENRLEDTVHRAEVIEEVKKSLATEFVLDAIVRAENVQVSEAELTEYLIRSSARYGMAPEQFVQEISNSGQITSVVADVSRTKALAVALERVAVEDASGRKVDLEALRPKPELAEPTE
;
A
#
# COMPACT_ATOMS: atom_id res chain seq x y z
N MET A 1 42.04 8.99 -5.11
CA MET A 1 42.17 9.69 -6.41
C MET A 1 41.25 10.89 -6.32
N ALA A 2 41.76 12.08 -6.62
CA ALA A 2 40.94 13.29 -6.59
C ALA A 2 40.02 13.30 -7.82
N ASP A 3 38.84 13.90 -7.71
CA ASP A 3 37.91 14.06 -8.84
C ASP A 3 38.62 14.77 -10.01
N GLY A 4 38.67 14.11 -11.17
CA GLY A 4 39.21 14.68 -12.42
C GLY A 4 40.59 14.16 -12.87
N GLU A 5 41.21 13.20 -12.17
CA GLU A 5 42.44 12.57 -12.66
C GLU A 5 42.18 11.58 -13.81
N ILE A 6 42.86 11.77 -14.94
CA ILE A 6 42.75 10.90 -16.13
C ILE A 6 43.70 9.72 -15.96
N GLY A 7 43.15 8.49 -15.93
CA GLY A 7 43.90 7.25 -15.85
C GLY A 7 43.83 6.44 -17.15
N GLU A 8 44.92 5.76 -17.50
CA GLU A 8 44.99 4.89 -18.67
C GLU A 8 44.61 3.44 -18.29
N ILE A 9 43.49 2.95 -18.85
CA ILE A 9 43.00 1.59 -18.61
C ILE A 9 43.26 0.76 -19.86
N THR A 10 44.16 -0.22 -19.75
CA THR A 10 44.36 -1.21 -20.82
C THR A 10 43.35 -2.34 -20.67
N VAL A 11 42.34 -2.36 -21.54
CA VAL A 11 41.35 -3.44 -21.62
C VAL A 11 41.79 -4.44 -22.69
N THR A 12 42.07 -5.67 -22.28
CA THR A 12 42.35 -6.77 -23.22
C THR A 12 41.08 -7.59 -23.46
N LEU A 13 40.58 -7.57 -24.70
CA LEU A 13 39.43 -8.39 -25.11
C LEU A 13 39.80 -9.87 -25.08
N LYS A 14 39.23 -10.63 -24.14
CA LYS A 14 39.50 -12.07 -24.02
C LYS A 14 38.57 -12.94 -24.86
N ALA A 15 37.28 -12.57 -24.93
CA ALA A 15 36.28 -13.31 -25.69
C ALA A 15 35.07 -12.42 -25.98
N VAL A 16 34.43 -12.66 -27.12
CA VAL A 16 33.10 -12.13 -27.43
C VAL A 16 32.14 -13.32 -27.35
N LYS A 17 31.13 -13.22 -26.48
CA LYS A 17 30.10 -14.24 -26.32
C LYS A 17 28.74 -13.64 -26.64
N THR A 18 27.91 -14.39 -27.34
CA THR A 18 26.52 -14.04 -27.60
C THR A 18 25.63 -14.78 -26.59
N ARG A 19 24.61 -14.10 -26.07
CA ARG A 19 23.58 -14.73 -25.23
C ARG A 19 22.53 -15.35 -26.15
N GLU A 20 22.40 -16.67 -26.12
CA GLU A 20 21.28 -17.38 -26.72
C GLU A 20 20.23 -17.62 -25.65
N LEU A 21 19.01 -17.16 -25.92
CA LEU A 21 17.87 -17.43 -25.06
C LEU A 21 17.43 -18.89 -25.26
N PRO A 22 17.27 -19.68 -24.18
CA PRO A 22 16.73 -21.01 -24.31
C PRO A 22 15.32 -20.98 -24.92
N GLU A 23 14.95 -22.05 -25.63
CA GLU A 23 13.57 -22.24 -26.04
C GLU A 23 12.67 -22.42 -24.82
N LEU A 24 11.48 -21.83 -24.88
CA LEU A 24 10.50 -21.91 -23.80
C LEU A 24 9.73 -23.24 -23.91
N ASN A 25 10.29 -24.29 -23.31
CA ASN A 25 9.77 -25.67 -23.32
C ASN A 25 9.87 -26.31 -21.91
N ASP A 26 9.57 -27.61 -21.80
CA ASP A 26 9.57 -28.32 -20.50
C ASP A 26 10.97 -28.41 -19.87
N GLU A 27 12.03 -28.50 -20.68
CA GLU A 27 13.41 -28.48 -20.17
C GLU A 27 13.76 -27.11 -19.58
N PHE A 28 13.25 -26.02 -20.17
CA PHE A 28 13.35 -24.69 -19.56
C PHE A 28 12.59 -24.62 -18.24
N ALA A 29 11.38 -25.18 -18.16
CA ALA A 29 10.59 -25.18 -16.94
C ALA A 29 11.34 -25.87 -15.78
N LYS A 30 11.91 -27.04 -16.01
CA LYS A 30 12.72 -27.78 -15.03
C LYS A 30 14.00 -27.05 -14.63
N LEU A 31 14.63 -26.33 -15.56
CA LEU A 31 15.85 -25.59 -15.27
C LEU A 31 15.59 -24.31 -14.47
N ALA A 32 14.47 -23.63 -14.75
CA ALA A 32 14.17 -22.29 -14.22
C ALA A 32 13.23 -22.31 -13.00
N SER A 33 12.61 -23.45 -12.69
CA SER A 33 11.58 -23.55 -11.66
C SER A 33 11.50 -24.94 -11.04
N GLU A 34 10.58 -25.10 -10.10
CA GLU A 34 10.25 -26.39 -9.45
C GLU A 34 9.30 -27.26 -10.26
N PHE A 35 8.84 -26.80 -11.44
CA PHE A 35 7.84 -27.49 -12.26
C PHE A 35 8.46 -28.39 -13.33
N ASP A 36 7.77 -29.49 -13.65
CA ASP A 36 8.23 -30.47 -14.64
C ASP A 36 7.87 -30.05 -16.08
N THR A 37 6.81 -29.25 -16.23
CA THR A 37 6.32 -28.81 -17.55
C THR A 37 6.16 -27.30 -17.65
N LEU A 38 6.24 -26.79 -18.88
CA LEU A 38 5.97 -25.38 -19.17
C LEU A 38 4.52 -24.99 -18.83
N THR A 39 3.59 -25.94 -18.96
CA THR A 39 2.17 -25.72 -18.66
C THR A 39 1.97 -25.42 -17.18
N GLU A 40 2.62 -26.19 -16.29
CA GLU A 40 2.58 -25.98 -14.84
C GLU A 40 3.20 -24.65 -14.46
N LEU A 41 4.39 -24.34 -14.99
CA LEU A 41 5.05 -23.05 -14.76
C LEU A 41 4.14 -21.88 -15.18
N ARG A 42 3.48 -21.98 -16.34
CA ARG A 42 2.54 -20.94 -16.81
C ARG A 42 1.31 -20.83 -15.93
N ALA A 43 0.78 -21.95 -15.45
CA ALA A 43 -0.38 -21.96 -14.57
C ALA A 43 -0.08 -21.27 -13.24
N ASP A 44 1.04 -21.61 -12.59
CA ASP A 44 1.50 -20.95 -11.36
C ASP A 44 1.78 -19.46 -11.57
N LEU A 45 2.48 -19.09 -12.65
CA LEU A 45 2.70 -17.66 -12.97
C LEU A 45 1.38 -16.92 -13.16
N THR A 46 0.42 -17.54 -13.83
CA THR A 46 -0.91 -16.96 -14.05
C THR A 46 -1.63 -16.76 -12.73
N GLU A 47 -1.59 -17.73 -11.82
CA GLU A 47 -2.19 -17.63 -10.49
C GLU A 47 -1.52 -16.51 -9.66
N ARG A 48 -0.19 -16.49 -9.63
CA ARG A 48 0.59 -15.45 -8.91
C ARG A 48 0.26 -14.05 -9.43
N LEU A 49 0.29 -13.86 -10.75
CA LEU A 49 -0.03 -12.58 -11.37
C LEU A 49 -1.49 -12.19 -11.17
N THR A 50 -2.41 -13.16 -11.22
CA THR A 50 -3.83 -12.92 -10.95
C THR A 50 -3.99 -12.40 -9.53
N ARG A 51 -3.43 -13.07 -8.52
CA ARG A 51 -3.48 -12.64 -7.12
C ARG A 51 -2.90 -11.24 -6.94
N LEU A 52 -1.74 -10.95 -7.55
CA LEU A 52 -1.12 -9.61 -7.49
C LEU A 52 -2.03 -8.53 -8.10
N LYS A 53 -2.56 -8.77 -9.30
CA LYS A 53 -3.42 -7.81 -9.99
C LYS A 53 -4.76 -7.61 -9.30
N SER A 54 -5.30 -8.68 -8.72
CA SER A 54 -6.46 -8.67 -7.85
C SER A 54 -6.25 -7.74 -6.65
N MET A 55 -5.13 -7.84 -5.93
CA MET A 55 -4.82 -6.93 -4.82
C MET A 55 -4.64 -5.48 -5.28
N GLU A 56 -4.00 -5.26 -6.42
CA GLU A 56 -3.81 -3.93 -7.02
C GLU A 56 -5.15 -3.28 -7.39
N GLN A 57 -6.09 -4.04 -7.97
CA GLN A 57 -7.44 -3.57 -8.26
C GLN A 57 -8.20 -3.19 -6.99
N GLY A 58 -8.07 -3.97 -5.91
CA GLY A 58 -8.67 -3.64 -4.62
C GLY A 58 -8.14 -2.35 -4.02
N ALA A 59 -6.83 -2.10 -4.13
CA ALA A 59 -6.22 -0.83 -3.71
C ALA A 59 -6.69 0.34 -4.58
N GLN A 60 -6.69 0.17 -5.91
CA GLN A 60 -7.15 1.20 -6.83
C GLN A 60 -8.63 1.57 -6.61
N ALA A 61 -9.49 0.58 -6.33
CA ALA A 61 -10.90 0.84 -6.02
C ALA A 61 -11.07 1.69 -4.76
N ARG A 62 -10.25 1.46 -3.73
CA ARG A 62 -10.22 2.27 -2.49
C ARG A 62 -9.84 3.71 -2.80
N ASP A 63 -8.75 3.91 -3.54
CA ASP A 63 -8.25 5.24 -3.88
C ASP A 63 -9.26 6.02 -4.73
N LEU A 64 -9.87 5.35 -5.71
CA LEU A 64 -10.92 5.95 -6.54
C LEU A 64 -12.16 6.32 -5.75
N LEU A 65 -12.58 5.49 -4.78
CA LEU A 65 -13.71 5.83 -3.91
C LEU A 65 -13.43 7.06 -3.07
N VAL A 66 -12.26 7.14 -2.43
CA VAL A 66 -11.86 8.33 -1.66
C VAL A 66 -11.83 9.56 -2.55
N GLN A 67 -11.19 9.49 -3.71
CA GLN A 67 -11.12 10.60 -4.64
C GLN A 67 -12.52 11.05 -5.09
N GLN A 68 -13.40 10.11 -5.45
CA GLN A 68 -14.78 10.43 -5.82
C GLN A 68 -15.56 11.11 -4.69
N LEU A 69 -15.36 10.67 -3.44
CA LEU A 69 -15.99 11.31 -2.28
C LEU A 69 -15.50 12.74 -2.08
N LEU A 70 -14.19 12.98 -2.20
CA LEU A 70 -13.60 14.31 -2.09
C LEU A 70 -14.05 15.25 -3.21
N ASP A 71 -14.20 14.75 -4.43
CA ASP A 71 -14.62 15.55 -5.59
C ASP A 71 -16.13 15.89 -5.56
N THR A 72 -16.93 15.07 -4.87
CA THR A 72 -18.40 15.22 -4.85
C THR A 72 -18.89 15.98 -3.61
N LEU A 73 -18.13 15.99 -2.52
CA LEU A 73 -18.54 16.56 -1.24
C LEU A 73 -17.79 17.87 -0.95
N GLU A 74 -18.54 18.87 -0.50
CA GLU A 74 -17.96 20.07 0.08
C GLU A 74 -17.69 19.82 1.57
N ILE A 75 -16.41 19.66 1.93
CA ILE A 75 -15.98 19.33 3.28
C ILE A 75 -15.39 20.59 3.92
N PRO A 76 -16.04 21.18 4.93
CA PRO A 76 -15.53 22.39 5.57
C PRO A 76 -14.31 22.05 6.44
N ILE A 77 -13.14 22.55 6.05
CA ILE A 77 -11.90 22.38 6.82
C ILE A 77 -11.57 23.69 7.55
N PRO A 78 -11.44 23.67 8.89
CA PRO A 78 -11.05 24.85 9.65
C PRO A 78 -9.67 25.37 9.26
N GLU A 79 -9.57 26.63 8.84
CA GLU A 79 -8.31 27.24 8.42
C GLU A 79 -7.23 27.22 9.50
N GLY A 80 -7.60 27.35 10.77
CA GLY A 80 -6.65 27.29 11.88
C GLY A 80 -5.89 25.97 11.95
N ILE A 81 -6.58 24.84 11.75
CA ILE A 81 -5.94 23.50 11.74
C ILE A 81 -5.03 23.37 10.52
N VAL A 82 -5.44 23.90 9.37
CA VAL A 82 -4.61 23.90 8.15
C VAL A 82 -3.32 24.67 8.38
N GLU A 83 -3.38 25.87 8.96
CA GLU A 83 -2.19 26.68 9.22
C GLU A 83 -1.24 26.04 10.24
N ASP A 84 -1.78 25.42 11.29
CA ASP A 84 -0.99 24.71 12.30
C ASP A 84 -0.22 23.53 11.66
N GLU A 85 -0.91 22.71 10.86
CA GLU A 85 -0.31 21.55 10.19
C GLU A 85 0.69 21.95 9.10
N VAL A 86 0.37 22.97 8.29
CA VAL A 86 1.28 23.50 7.26
C VAL A 86 2.55 24.06 7.91
N THR A 87 2.41 24.79 9.01
CA THR A 87 3.55 25.34 9.74
C THR A 87 4.40 24.21 10.32
N ALA A 88 3.79 23.22 10.98
CA ALA A 88 4.50 22.06 11.52
C ALA A 88 5.22 21.23 10.43
N HIS A 89 4.63 21.11 9.24
CA HIS A 89 5.26 20.47 8.09
C HIS A 89 6.51 21.25 7.63
N LEU A 90 6.37 22.55 7.36
CA LEU A 90 7.46 23.39 6.87
C LEU A 90 8.59 23.58 7.90
N GLU A 91 8.27 23.56 9.20
CA GLU A 91 9.27 23.58 10.28
C GLU A 91 10.18 22.36 10.23
N LYS A 92 9.62 21.16 10.02
CA LYS A 92 10.41 19.91 9.92
C LYS A 92 11.39 19.95 8.74
N GLU A 93 11.04 20.66 7.67
CA GLU A 93 11.90 20.84 6.51
C GLU A 93 12.86 22.03 6.61
N ASN A 94 12.74 22.89 7.63
CA ASN A 94 13.40 24.20 7.72
C ASN A 94 13.08 25.12 6.52
N ARG A 95 11.83 25.09 6.02
CA ARG A 95 11.37 25.82 4.82
C ARG A 95 10.20 26.76 5.09
N LEU A 96 10.12 27.31 6.30
CA LEU A 96 9.03 28.22 6.73
C LEU A 96 8.77 29.40 5.79
N GLU A 97 9.83 29.96 5.18
CA GLU A 97 9.75 31.12 4.30
C GLU A 97 9.48 30.77 2.83
N ASP A 98 9.41 29.48 2.49
CA ASP A 98 9.17 29.01 1.12
C ASP A 98 7.68 29.11 0.75
N THR A 99 7.30 30.27 0.21
CA THR A 99 5.90 30.57 -0.16
C THR A 99 5.33 29.67 -1.26
N VAL A 100 6.16 29.19 -2.19
CA VAL A 100 5.71 28.30 -3.28
C VAL A 100 5.39 26.94 -2.69
N HIS A 101 6.31 26.41 -1.90
CA HIS A 101 6.12 25.13 -1.26
C HIS A 101 4.98 25.15 -0.24
N ARG A 102 4.82 26.25 0.52
CA ARG A 102 3.69 26.45 1.42
C ARG A 102 2.34 26.28 0.70
N ALA A 103 2.19 26.82 -0.50
CA ALA A 103 0.94 26.68 -1.25
C ALA A 103 0.65 25.22 -1.64
N GLU A 104 1.68 24.44 -1.99
CA GLU A 104 1.55 23.01 -2.25
C GLU A 104 1.14 22.24 -0.99
N VAL A 105 1.81 22.52 0.13
CA VAL A 105 1.54 21.89 1.43
C VAL A 105 0.14 22.22 1.93
N ILE A 106 -0.37 23.45 1.71
CA ILE A 106 -1.75 23.82 2.05
C ILE A 106 -2.76 22.90 1.37
N GLU A 107 -2.61 22.65 0.08
CA GLU A 107 -3.55 21.81 -0.67
C GLU A 107 -3.43 20.34 -0.27
N GLU A 108 -2.21 19.85 0.01
CA GLU A 108 -1.99 18.51 0.55
C GLU A 108 -2.63 18.32 1.93
N VAL A 109 -2.41 19.26 2.86
CA VAL A 109 -2.97 19.24 4.21
C VAL A 109 -4.49 19.29 4.17
N LYS A 110 -5.07 20.19 3.36
CA LYS A 110 -6.54 20.25 3.18
C LYS A 110 -7.09 18.92 2.67
N LYS A 111 -6.45 18.33 1.66
CA LYS A 111 -6.87 17.03 1.10
C LYS A 111 -6.77 15.92 2.15
N SER A 112 -5.70 15.89 2.93
CA SER A 112 -5.51 14.92 4.01
C SER A 112 -6.59 15.04 5.08
N LEU A 113 -6.81 16.25 5.60
CA LEU A 113 -7.84 16.52 6.62
C LEU A 113 -9.25 16.20 6.10
N ALA A 114 -9.55 16.56 4.86
CA ALA A 114 -10.83 16.23 4.23
C ALA A 114 -11.05 14.72 4.13
N THR A 115 -10.00 13.98 3.76
CA THR A 115 -10.02 12.51 3.72
C THR A 115 -10.31 11.93 5.09
N GLU A 116 -9.58 12.36 6.11
CA GLU A 116 -9.77 11.89 7.49
C GLU A 116 -11.20 12.18 7.99
N PHE A 117 -11.71 13.39 7.76
CA PHE A 117 -13.05 13.77 8.20
C PHE A 117 -14.15 12.95 7.54
N VAL A 118 -14.02 12.66 6.25
CA VAL A 118 -14.97 11.80 5.53
C VAL A 118 -14.92 10.38 6.07
N LEU A 119 -13.73 9.81 6.24
CA LEU A 119 -13.60 8.45 6.77
C LEU A 119 -14.12 8.35 8.21
N ASP A 120 -13.87 9.35 9.06
CA ASP A 120 -14.40 9.42 10.42
C ASP A 120 -15.93 9.61 10.45
N ALA A 121 -16.48 10.31 9.46
CA ALA A 121 -17.93 10.38 9.27
C ALA A 121 -18.52 9.01 8.89
N ILE A 122 -17.86 8.25 8.00
CA ILE A 122 -18.29 6.90 7.61
C ILE A 122 -18.18 5.95 8.81
N VAL A 123 -17.07 5.97 9.56
CA VAL A 123 -16.90 5.17 10.79
C VAL A 123 -18.08 5.35 11.73
N ARG A 124 -18.50 6.61 11.97
CA ARG A 124 -19.64 6.94 12.83
C ARG A 124 -20.97 6.52 12.23
N ALA A 125 -21.20 6.82 10.95
CA ALA A 125 -22.47 6.54 10.27
C ALA A 125 -22.74 5.03 10.17
N GLU A 126 -21.70 4.24 9.93
CA GLU A 126 -21.76 2.79 9.80
C GLU A 126 -21.53 2.04 11.12
N ASN A 127 -21.29 2.78 12.21
CA ASN A 127 -20.97 2.23 13.54
C ASN A 127 -19.86 1.15 13.45
N VAL A 128 -18.77 1.49 12.76
CA VAL A 128 -17.68 0.57 12.50
C VAL A 128 -16.96 0.25 13.81
N GLN A 129 -16.86 -1.04 14.12
CA GLN A 129 -16.14 -1.54 15.28
C GLN A 129 -14.94 -2.38 14.83
N VAL A 130 -13.78 -2.11 15.43
CA VAL A 130 -12.56 -2.89 15.21
C VAL A 130 -12.50 -3.99 16.25
N SER A 131 -12.38 -5.22 15.78
CA SER A 131 -12.14 -6.37 16.65
C SER A 131 -10.67 -6.45 17.09
N GLU A 132 -10.42 -7.12 18.21
CA GLU A 132 -9.06 -7.38 18.69
C GLU A 132 -8.23 -8.19 17.66
N ALA A 133 -8.88 -9.10 16.94
CA ALA A 133 -8.24 -9.88 15.88
C ALA A 133 -7.77 -8.98 14.72
N GLU A 134 -8.62 -8.06 14.24
CA GLU A 134 -8.26 -7.12 13.17
C GLU A 134 -7.13 -6.17 13.58
N LEU A 135 -7.16 -5.69 14.83
CA LEU A 135 -6.09 -4.87 15.39
C LEU A 135 -4.78 -5.65 15.47
N THR A 136 -4.81 -6.89 15.96
CA THR A 136 -3.64 -7.76 16.07
C THR A 136 -3.04 -8.07 14.70
N GLU A 137 -3.86 -8.42 13.71
CA GLU A 137 -3.41 -8.66 12.34
C GLU A 137 -2.77 -7.40 11.74
N TYR A 138 -3.39 -6.23 11.93
CA TYR A 138 -2.83 -4.96 11.49
C TYR A 138 -1.45 -4.70 12.11
N LEU A 139 -1.29 -4.94 13.41
CA LEU A 139 -0.04 -4.73 14.13
C LEU A 139 1.06 -5.68 13.66
N ILE A 140 0.76 -6.96 13.43
CA ILE A 140 1.70 -7.95 12.89
C ILE A 140 2.14 -7.56 11.47
N ARG A 141 1.18 -7.18 10.61
CA ARG A 141 1.51 -6.75 9.24
C ARG A 141 2.35 -5.48 9.23
N SER A 142 2.06 -4.56 10.16
CA SER A 142 2.81 -3.30 10.30
C SER A 142 4.21 -3.55 10.81
N SER A 143 4.41 -4.40 11.82
CA SER A 143 5.73 -4.69 12.39
C SER A 143 6.70 -5.27 11.37
N ALA A 144 6.20 -6.13 10.45
CA ALA A 144 6.98 -6.68 9.34
C ALA A 144 7.54 -5.58 8.42
N ARG A 145 6.78 -4.50 8.17
CA ARG A 145 7.24 -3.35 7.37
C ARG A 145 8.35 -2.56 8.07
N TYR A 146 8.30 -2.49 9.40
CA TYR A 146 9.31 -1.81 10.23
C TYR A 146 10.51 -2.72 10.58
N GLY A 147 10.50 -3.99 10.16
CA GLY A 147 11.55 -4.95 10.50
C GLY A 147 11.62 -5.28 12.00
N MET A 148 10.52 -5.13 12.73
CA MET A 148 10.43 -5.36 14.17
C MET A 148 9.63 -6.62 14.49
N ALA A 149 9.97 -7.29 15.60
CA ALA A 149 9.14 -8.37 16.14
C ALA A 149 7.76 -7.81 16.57
N PRO A 150 6.65 -8.54 16.34
CA PRO A 150 5.31 -8.05 16.66
C PRO A 150 5.17 -7.56 18.11
N GLU A 151 5.66 -8.33 19.09
CA GLU A 151 5.54 -8.00 20.51
C GLU A 151 6.29 -6.70 20.86
N GLN A 152 7.47 -6.50 20.27
CA GLN A 152 8.26 -5.28 20.46
C GLN A 152 7.57 -4.06 19.84
N PHE A 153 6.98 -4.23 18.64
CA PHE A 153 6.25 -3.16 17.96
C PHE A 153 5.02 -2.71 18.76
N VAL A 154 4.24 -3.66 19.30
CA VAL A 154 3.08 -3.35 20.16
C VAL A 154 3.50 -2.61 21.42
N GLN A 155 4.60 -3.00 22.06
CA GLN A 155 5.12 -2.29 23.22
C GLN A 155 5.50 -0.85 22.88
N GLU A 156 6.17 -0.60 21.75
CA GLU A 156 6.55 0.75 21.33
C GLU A 156 5.33 1.66 21.08
N ILE A 157 4.31 1.15 20.37
CA ILE A 157 3.07 1.87 20.11
C ILE A 157 2.30 2.13 21.42
N SER A 158 2.29 1.17 22.33
CA SER A 158 1.66 1.34 23.65
C SER A 158 2.39 2.37 24.50
N ASN A 159 3.73 2.32 24.55
CA ASN A 159 4.55 3.22 25.35
C ASN A 159 4.51 4.66 24.83
N SER A 160 4.37 4.84 23.52
CA SER A 160 4.19 6.15 22.88
C SER A 160 2.75 6.68 22.97
N GLY A 161 1.81 5.89 23.52
CA GLY A 161 0.40 6.26 23.64
C GLY A 161 -0.35 6.30 22.30
N GLN A 162 0.17 5.66 21.26
CA GLN A 162 -0.36 5.69 19.90
C GLN A 162 -1.39 4.59 19.58
N ILE A 163 -1.76 3.76 20.56
CA ILE A 163 -2.76 2.69 20.34
C ILE A 163 -4.09 3.27 19.85
N THR A 164 -4.50 4.43 20.34
CA THR A 164 -5.76 5.07 19.92
C THR A 164 -5.73 5.53 18.46
N SER A 165 -4.60 6.07 17.98
CA SER A 165 -4.45 6.44 16.56
C SER A 165 -4.41 5.20 15.67
N VAL A 166 -3.74 4.13 16.11
CA VAL A 166 -3.74 2.85 15.38
C VAL A 166 -5.16 2.28 15.27
N VAL A 167 -5.95 2.31 16.35
CA VAL A 167 -7.35 1.87 16.30
C VAL A 167 -8.17 2.74 15.33
N ALA A 168 -7.93 4.05 15.30
CA ALA A 168 -8.58 4.94 14.34
C ALA A 168 -8.22 4.58 12.89
N ASP A 169 -6.95 4.31 12.59
CA ASP A 169 -6.49 3.93 11.26
C ASP A 169 -7.11 2.61 10.78
N VAL A 170 -7.19 1.61 11.66
CA VAL A 170 -7.87 0.34 11.36
C VAL A 170 -9.36 0.58 11.15
N SER A 171 -9.99 1.42 11.96
CA SER A 171 -11.42 1.77 11.84
C SER A 171 -11.71 2.44 10.50
N ARG A 172 -10.90 3.42 10.08
CA ARG A 172 -11.02 4.12 8.80
C ARG A 172 -10.81 3.18 7.62
N THR A 173 -9.82 2.31 7.69
CA THR A 173 -9.56 1.28 6.66
C THR A 173 -10.76 0.35 6.51
N LYS A 174 -11.34 -0.08 7.63
CA LYS A 174 -12.54 -0.92 7.66
C LYS A 174 -13.77 -0.18 7.15
N ALA A 175 -13.94 1.09 7.51
CA ALA A 175 -15.03 1.93 7.03
C ALA A 175 -15.01 2.07 5.51
N LEU A 176 -13.83 2.26 4.91
CA LEU A 176 -13.69 2.32 3.46
C LEU A 176 -14.03 0.98 2.79
N ALA A 177 -13.66 -0.15 3.41
CA ALA A 177 -14.06 -1.47 2.92
C ALA A 177 -15.59 -1.67 2.98
N VAL A 178 -16.25 -1.26 4.06
CA VAL A 178 -17.72 -1.30 4.18
C VAL A 178 -18.39 -0.39 3.14
N ALA A 179 -17.84 0.79 2.89
CA ALA A 179 -18.35 1.69 1.86
C ALA A 179 -18.20 1.08 0.45
N LEU A 180 -17.09 0.39 0.19
CA LEU A 180 -16.85 -0.30 -1.07
C LEU A 180 -17.84 -1.44 -1.34
N GLU A 181 -18.32 -2.15 -0.32
CA GLU A 181 -19.37 -3.18 -0.47
C GLU A 181 -20.68 -2.63 -1.02
N ARG A 182 -20.92 -1.31 -0.90
CA ARG A 182 -22.16 -0.65 -1.33
C ARG A 182 -22.10 -0.05 -2.73
N VAL A 183 -20.95 -0.09 -3.38
CA VAL A 183 -20.75 0.50 -4.71
C VAL A 183 -20.40 -0.57 -5.73
N ALA A 184 -20.83 -0.37 -6.97
CA ALA A 184 -20.40 -1.22 -8.07
C ALA A 184 -18.99 -0.83 -8.48
N VAL A 185 -18.06 -1.78 -8.45
CA VAL A 185 -16.69 -1.60 -8.93
C VAL A 185 -16.51 -2.37 -10.23
N GLU A 186 -16.08 -1.67 -11.27
CA GLU A 186 -15.83 -2.22 -12.60
C GLU A 186 -14.39 -1.93 -13.01
N ASP A 187 -13.76 -2.88 -13.72
CA ASP A 187 -12.45 -2.66 -14.33
C ASP A 187 -12.57 -1.82 -15.61
N ALA A 188 -11.42 -1.46 -16.22
CA ALA A 188 -11.37 -0.66 -17.44
C ALA A 188 -12.10 -1.31 -18.65
N SER A 189 -12.42 -2.61 -18.59
CA SER A 189 -13.18 -3.33 -19.61
C SER A 189 -14.68 -3.46 -19.28
N GLY A 190 -15.14 -2.88 -18.17
CA GLY A 190 -16.52 -2.97 -17.69
C GLY A 190 -16.85 -4.28 -16.98
N ARG A 191 -15.85 -5.09 -16.62
CA ARG A 191 -16.08 -6.32 -15.83
C ARG A 191 -16.17 -5.97 -14.36
N LYS A 192 -17.17 -6.53 -13.68
CA LYS A 192 -17.33 -6.38 -12.24
C LYS A 192 -16.12 -6.97 -11.50
N VAL A 193 -15.56 -6.19 -10.59
CA VAL A 193 -14.50 -6.61 -9.69
C VAL A 193 -15.15 -7.08 -8.39
N ASP A 194 -15.00 -8.36 -8.08
CA ASP A 194 -15.47 -8.92 -6.81
C ASP A 194 -14.44 -8.62 -5.71
N LEU A 195 -14.69 -7.58 -4.92
CA LEU A 195 -13.83 -7.17 -3.83
C LEU A 195 -13.85 -8.14 -2.64
N GLU A 196 -14.90 -8.94 -2.46
CA GLU A 196 -14.96 -9.95 -1.41
C GLU A 196 -13.99 -11.09 -1.69
N ALA A 197 -13.88 -11.49 -2.96
CA ALA A 197 -12.88 -12.47 -3.38
C ALA A 197 -11.43 -12.02 -3.13
N LEU A 198 -11.19 -10.71 -2.96
CA LEU A 198 -9.89 -10.11 -2.67
C LEU A 198 -9.55 -10.05 -1.19
N ARG A 199 -10.50 -10.34 -0.29
CA ARG A 199 -10.24 -10.34 1.14
C ARG A 199 -9.21 -11.42 1.45
N PRO A 200 -8.17 -11.12 2.25
CA PRO A 200 -7.30 -12.16 2.76
C PRO A 200 -8.16 -13.17 3.50
N LYS A 201 -8.21 -14.40 2.98
CA LYS A 201 -8.89 -15.49 3.66
C LYS A 201 -8.07 -15.79 4.91
N PRO A 202 -8.69 -15.96 6.09
CA PRO A 202 -7.99 -16.52 7.22
C PRO A 202 -7.38 -17.83 6.75
N GLU A 203 -6.05 -17.93 6.82
CA GLU A 203 -5.36 -19.18 6.56
C GLU A 203 -5.97 -20.17 7.56
N LEU A 204 -6.77 -21.11 7.05
CA LEU A 204 -7.27 -22.20 7.87
C LEU A 204 -6.03 -22.86 8.44
N ALA A 205 -5.82 -22.72 9.75
CA ALA A 205 -4.83 -23.53 10.44
C ALA A 205 -5.13 -24.98 10.08
N GLU A 206 -4.31 -25.58 9.22
CA GLU A 206 -4.43 -26.99 8.96
C GLU A 206 -4.34 -27.68 10.32
N PRO A 207 -5.29 -28.56 10.68
CA PRO A 207 -5.15 -29.33 11.89
C PRO A 207 -3.87 -30.14 11.73
N THR A 208 -2.86 -29.81 12.53
CA THR A 208 -1.72 -30.68 12.74
C THR A 208 -2.26 -32.01 13.24
N GLU A 209 -2.26 -33.03 12.38
CA GLU A 209 -2.39 -34.44 12.76
C GLU A 209 -1.13 -34.93 13.48
#